data_AF-S0EZA1-F1
#
_entry.id   AF-S0EZA1-F1
#
_cell.length_a   1.000
_cell.length_b   1.000
_cell.length_c   1.000
_cell.angle_alpha   90.00
_cell.angle_beta   90.00
_cell.angle_gamma   90.00
#
_symmetry.space_group_name_H-M   'P 1'
#
loop_
_entity.id
_entity.type
_entity.pdbx_description
1 polymer ?
#
loop_
_entity_poly.entity_id
_entity_poly.type
_entity_poly.pdbx_seq_one_letter_code
_entity_poly.pdbx_strand_id
1 'polypeptide(L)'
;MNPKQRGFTLIELLVVIAIIAILAAILFPVFAQAREKARAITCLSNMKQIGTGLMMYLQDYDETYPMDQYFSDPGTWKDQHYWHDSIYPYIKNGDRYANAAGNLVTWGQGGIFHCPSFPSNQSGQYGINNSISNDGWCPWNPPSNVHVATEAALPTPASTIVIAEKGQNDAPWGFAVFDSAEWAWTDYVAPVNGVPTHNGPHYDLDQSMNHDCDYTNTNGSGTWDGCGLFPRYRHTNTTNVAFCDGHAKAMTRGSINWYYNIYPGPTGVGPTIYEPY
;
A
#
# COMPACT_ATOMS: atom_id res chain seq x y z
N MET A 1 3.19 -70.96 -21.20
CA MET A 1 3.43 -70.67 -19.77
C MET A 1 2.73 -69.36 -19.45
N ASN A 2 1.61 -69.38 -18.73
CA ASN A 2 0.94 -68.15 -18.32
C ASN A 2 1.74 -67.49 -17.20
N PRO A 3 2.16 -66.22 -17.33
CA PRO A 3 2.85 -65.52 -16.25
C PRO A 3 1.89 -65.44 -15.04
N LYS A 4 2.33 -65.96 -13.89
CA LYS A 4 1.61 -65.79 -12.61
C LYS A 4 1.50 -64.29 -12.35
N GLN A 5 0.29 -63.75 -12.41
CA GLN A 5 0.02 -62.39 -11.96
C GLN A 5 0.29 -62.33 -10.44
N ARG A 6 1.27 -61.52 -10.05
CA ARG A 6 1.54 -61.22 -8.64
C ARG A 6 0.45 -60.26 -8.16
N GLY A 7 -0.43 -60.72 -7.26
CA GLY A 7 -1.43 -59.87 -6.62
C GLY A 7 -0.79 -58.98 -5.56
N PHE A 8 -1.19 -57.70 -5.54
CA PHE A 8 -0.76 -56.74 -4.53
C PHE A 8 -1.43 -57.09 -3.19
N THR A 9 -0.67 -57.16 -2.10
CA THR A 9 -1.25 -57.42 -0.77
C THR A 9 -1.82 -56.13 -0.17
N LEU A 10 -2.86 -56.25 0.65
CA LEU A 10 -3.49 -55.11 1.33
C LEU A 10 -2.47 -54.36 2.23
N ILE A 11 -1.52 -55.09 2.82
CA ILE A 11 -0.48 -54.52 3.69
C ILE A 11 0.50 -53.66 2.87
N GLU A 12 0.94 -54.12 1.70
CA GLU A 12 1.83 -53.34 0.82
C GLU A 12 1.17 -52.02 0.41
N LEU A 13 -0.12 -52.04 0.08
CA LEU A 13 -0.86 -50.83 -0.26
C LEU A 13 -0.97 -49.89 0.95
N LEU A 14 -1.25 -50.43 2.15
CA LEU A 14 -1.40 -49.65 3.38
C LEU A 14 -0.09 -48.96 3.79
N VAL A 15 1.04 -49.65 3.69
CA VAL A 15 2.35 -49.07 4.00
C VAL A 15 2.69 -47.92 3.04
N VAL A 16 2.39 -48.08 1.74
CA VAL A 16 2.67 -47.03 0.74
C VAL A 16 1.84 -45.78 1.01
N ILE A 17 0.53 -45.91 1.25
CA ILE A 17 -0.31 -44.74 1.57
C ILE A 17 0.13 -44.08 2.88
N ALA A 18 0.57 -44.86 3.88
CA ALA A 18 1.06 -44.32 5.14
C ALA A 18 2.34 -43.50 4.95
N ILE A 19 3.28 -43.99 4.14
CA ILE A 19 4.50 -43.25 3.80
C ILE A 19 4.16 -41.96 3.04
N ILE A 20 3.27 -42.03 2.03
CA ILE A 20 2.83 -40.84 1.27
C ILE A 20 2.17 -39.82 2.21
N ALA A 21 1.31 -40.27 3.14
CA ALA A 21 0.65 -39.39 4.10
C ALA A 21 1.66 -38.66 5.02
N ILE A 22 2.68 -39.37 5.52
CA ILE A 22 3.74 -38.77 6.35
C ILE A 22 4.55 -37.75 5.55
N LEU A 23 4.96 -38.09 4.32
CA LEU A 23 5.72 -37.18 3.45
C LEU A 23 4.91 -35.94 3.11
N ALA A 24 3.64 -36.10 2.75
CA ALA A 24 2.74 -35.00 2.43
C ALA A 24 2.49 -34.09 3.65
N ALA A 25 2.32 -34.66 4.84
CA ALA A 25 2.12 -33.90 6.08
C ALA A 25 3.30 -32.96 6.41
N ILE A 26 4.53 -33.35 6.09
CA ILE A 26 5.72 -32.51 6.29
C ILE A 26 5.91 -31.54 5.11
N LEU A 27 5.64 -31.99 3.88
CA LEU A 27 5.91 -31.21 2.68
C LEU A 27 4.93 -30.04 2.50
N PHE A 28 3.65 -30.22 2.81
CA PHE A 28 2.64 -29.16 2.63
C PHE A 28 2.91 -27.88 3.43
N PRO A 29 3.19 -27.90 4.75
CA PRO A 29 3.45 -26.68 5.50
C PRO A 29 4.73 -25.97 5.01
N VAL A 30 5.78 -26.72 4.69
CA VAL A 30 7.04 -26.17 4.16
C VAL A 30 6.82 -25.53 2.79
N PHE A 31 6.08 -26.20 1.90
CA PHE A 31 5.78 -25.68 0.58
C PHE A 31 4.92 -24.41 0.63
N ALA A 32 3.94 -24.36 1.54
CA ALA A 32 3.12 -23.17 1.74
C ALA A 32 3.96 -21.96 2.18
N GLN A 33 4.90 -22.16 3.13
CA GLN A 33 5.83 -21.11 3.57
C GLN A 33 6.76 -20.66 2.43
N ALA A 34 7.36 -21.61 1.69
CA ALA A 34 8.24 -21.31 0.57
C ALA A 34 7.54 -20.50 -0.52
N ARG A 35 6.28 -20.87 -0.85
CA ARG A 35 5.45 -20.14 -1.80
C ARG A 35 5.17 -18.71 -1.34
N GLU A 36 4.85 -18.50 -0.06
CA GLU A 36 4.62 -17.14 0.46
C GLU A 36 5.90 -16.31 0.43
N LYS A 37 7.05 -16.89 0.78
CA LYS A 37 8.34 -16.20 0.65
C LYS A 37 8.64 -15.78 -0.80
N ALA A 38 8.33 -16.62 -1.77
CA ALA A 38 8.46 -16.26 -3.18
C ALA A 38 7.56 -15.07 -3.57
N ARG A 39 6.30 -15.07 -3.13
CA ARG A 39 5.37 -13.95 -3.38
C ARG A 39 5.83 -12.66 -2.72
N ALA A 40 6.31 -12.74 -1.47
CA ALA A 40 6.88 -11.60 -0.76
C ALA A 40 8.07 -10.97 -1.49
N ILE A 41 8.97 -11.79 -2.04
CA ILE A 41 10.10 -11.32 -2.86
C ILE A 41 9.58 -10.60 -4.12
N THR A 42 8.54 -11.14 -4.76
CA THR A 42 7.93 -10.48 -5.93
C THR A 42 7.32 -9.13 -5.57
N CYS A 43 6.52 -9.03 -4.50
CA CYS A 43 5.92 -7.74 -4.13
C CYS A 43 6.96 -6.70 -3.69
N LEU A 44 8.02 -7.12 -2.97
CA LEU A 44 9.14 -6.24 -2.65
C LEU A 44 9.90 -5.78 -3.91
N SER A 45 10.09 -6.68 -4.88
CA SER A 45 10.72 -6.33 -6.16
C SER A 45 9.86 -5.37 -6.97
N ASN A 46 8.54 -5.51 -6.93
CA ASN A 46 7.60 -4.58 -7.52
C ASN A 46 7.68 -3.20 -6.85
N MET A 47 7.63 -3.16 -5.52
CA MET A 47 7.81 -1.92 -4.74
C MET A 47 9.11 -1.20 -5.09
N LYS A 48 10.22 -1.93 -5.22
CA LYS A 48 11.51 -1.35 -5.63
C LYS A 48 11.48 -0.75 -7.04
N GLN A 49 10.81 -1.41 -7.99
CA GLN A 49 10.66 -0.89 -9.35
C GLN A 49 9.77 0.36 -9.38
N ILE A 50 8.69 0.35 -8.61
CA ILE A 50 7.80 1.50 -8.44
C ILE A 50 8.57 2.68 -7.83
N GLY A 51 9.30 2.46 -6.72
CA GLY A 51 10.15 3.49 -6.10
C GLY A 51 11.21 4.04 -7.05
N THR A 52 11.83 3.18 -7.85
CA THR A 52 12.78 3.62 -8.90
C THR A 52 12.09 4.49 -9.95
N GLY A 53 10.89 4.11 -10.41
CA GLY A 53 10.10 4.91 -11.34
C GLY A 53 9.69 6.26 -10.77
N LEU A 54 9.37 6.31 -9.47
CA LEU A 54 9.12 7.57 -8.76
C LEU A 54 10.37 8.45 -8.72
N MET A 55 11.55 7.90 -8.43
CA MET A 55 12.79 8.69 -8.45
C MET A 55 13.12 9.25 -9.83
N MET A 56 12.83 8.49 -10.90
CA MET A 56 12.99 9.00 -12.27
C MET A 56 12.03 10.15 -12.57
N TYR A 57 10.78 10.06 -12.08
CA TYR A 57 9.83 11.17 -12.15
C TYR A 57 10.35 12.40 -11.39
N LEU A 58 10.81 12.25 -10.14
CA LEU A 58 11.34 13.37 -9.35
C LEU A 58 12.49 14.09 -10.08
N GLN A 59 13.37 13.35 -10.78
CA GLN A 59 14.47 13.93 -11.55
C GLN A 59 14.00 14.83 -12.71
N ASP A 60 12.87 14.51 -13.33
CA ASP A 60 12.32 15.27 -14.46
C ASP A 60 11.41 16.43 -14.02
N TYR A 61 10.94 16.43 -12.77
CA TYR A 61 9.93 17.35 -12.25
C TYR A 61 10.44 18.18 -11.05
N ASP A 62 11.68 18.66 -11.12
CA ASP A 62 12.31 19.54 -10.10
C ASP A 62 12.16 18.99 -8.67
N GLU A 63 12.37 17.68 -8.49
CA GLU A 63 12.26 16.96 -7.22
C GLU A 63 10.88 17.07 -6.54
N THR A 64 9.84 17.41 -7.31
CA THR A 64 8.48 17.58 -6.82
C THR A 64 7.73 16.26 -6.91
N TYR A 65 7.10 15.83 -5.82
CA TYR A 65 6.31 14.60 -5.79
C TYR A 65 5.04 14.73 -6.66
N PRO A 66 4.58 13.63 -7.29
CA PRO A 66 3.33 13.64 -8.04
C PRO A 66 2.16 13.84 -7.07
N MET A 67 1.08 14.47 -7.56
CA MET A 67 -0.21 14.45 -6.84
C MET A 67 -0.72 13.02 -6.79
N ASP A 68 -1.36 12.62 -5.68
CA ASP A 68 -1.95 11.30 -5.57
C ASP A 68 -3.03 11.04 -6.63
N GLN A 69 -3.83 12.07 -6.94
CA GLN A 69 -4.81 12.14 -8.00
C GLN A 69 -5.17 13.59 -8.37
N TYR A 70 -5.68 13.79 -9.58
CA TYR A 70 -6.21 15.08 -10.05
C TYR A 70 -7.16 14.86 -11.25
N PHE A 71 -7.97 15.87 -11.57
CA PHE A 71 -8.78 15.90 -12.80
C PHE A 71 -8.21 16.90 -13.80
N SER A 72 -8.10 16.52 -15.06
CA SER A 72 -7.71 17.46 -16.12
C SER A 72 -8.80 18.49 -16.42
N ASP A 73 -10.08 18.15 -16.17
CA ASP A 73 -11.21 19.07 -16.18
C ASP A 73 -11.97 18.99 -14.83
N PRO A 74 -11.51 19.73 -13.80
CA PRO A 74 -12.13 19.72 -12.48
C PRO A 74 -13.59 20.22 -12.49
N GLY A 75 -13.96 21.08 -13.44
CA GLY A 75 -15.30 21.64 -13.54
C GLY A 75 -16.35 20.63 -14.00
N THR A 76 -15.92 19.54 -14.67
CA THR A 76 -16.82 18.50 -15.17
C THR A 76 -16.57 17.12 -14.58
N TRP A 77 -15.62 16.99 -13.64
CA TRP A 77 -15.24 15.72 -12.99
C TRP A 77 -14.82 14.64 -13.99
N LYS A 78 -14.17 15.06 -15.08
CA LYS A 78 -13.73 14.17 -16.15
C LYS A 78 -12.21 14.06 -16.17
N ASP A 79 -11.76 12.94 -16.69
CA ASP A 79 -10.35 12.65 -16.93
C ASP A 79 -9.53 12.71 -15.64
N GLN A 80 -9.88 11.81 -14.72
CA GLN A 80 -9.13 11.56 -13.50
C GLN A 80 -7.80 10.89 -13.83
N HIS A 81 -6.74 11.37 -13.18
CA HIS A 81 -5.39 10.83 -13.21
C HIS A 81 -4.97 10.49 -11.78
N TYR A 82 -4.07 9.52 -11.64
CA TYR A 82 -3.45 9.11 -10.38
C TYR A 82 -1.93 9.23 -10.49
N TRP A 83 -1.22 9.25 -9.36
CA TRP A 83 0.25 9.25 -9.33
C TRP A 83 0.86 8.08 -10.14
N HIS A 84 0.16 6.95 -10.23
CA HIS A 84 0.53 5.81 -11.05
C HIS A 84 0.70 6.19 -12.54
N ASP A 85 -0.14 7.09 -13.04
CA ASP A 85 -0.09 7.60 -14.41
C ASP A 85 1.13 8.50 -14.62
N SER A 86 1.47 9.32 -13.62
CA SER A 86 2.66 10.18 -13.63
C SER A 86 3.96 9.39 -13.72
N ILE A 87 4.04 8.24 -13.03
CA ILE A 87 5.25 7.41 -13.06
C ILE A 87 5.24 6.36 -14.18
N TYR A 88 4.10 6.13 -14.83
CA TYR A 88 3.96 5.10 -15.87
C TYR A 88 4.98 5.23 -17.02
N PRO A 89 5.33 6.43 -17.54
CA PRO A 89 6.32 6.57 -18.61
C PRO A 89 7.70 5.97 -18.29
N TYR A 90 8.06 5.88 -17.01
CA TYR A 90 9.35 5.38 -16.54
C TYR A 90 9.36 3.86 -16.35
N ILE A 91 8.23 3.28 -15.96
CA ILE A 91 8.09 1.84 -15.68
C ILE A 91 7.53 1.04 -16.86
N LYS A 92 6.60 1.64 -17.63
CA LYS A 92 5.84 1.05 -18.76
C LYS A 92 5.28 -0.34 -18.46
N ASN A 93 4.83 -0.56 -17.22
CA ASN A 93 4.35 -1.84 -16.74
C ASN A 93 3.19 -1.63 -15.77
N GLY A 94 2.05 -2.25 -16.07
CA GLY A 94 0.77 -1.97 -15.42
C GLY A 94 -0.34 -1.90 -16.45
N ASP A 95 -1.56 -2.23 -16.02
CA ASP A 95 -2.74 -2.18 -16.87
C ASP A 95 -3.13 -0.71 -17.12
N ARG A 96 -3.54 -0.42 -18.35
CA ARG A 96 -4.05 0.90 -18.75
C ARG A 96 -5.48 0.79 -19.23
N TYR A 97 -6.27 1.80 -18.89
CA TYR A 97 -7.70 1.86 -19.18
C TYR A 97 -8.00 3.16 -19.92
N ALA A 98 -8.95 3.12 -20.87
CA ALA A 98 -9.41 4.35 -21.51
C ALA A 98 -10.30 5.14 -20.56
N ASN A 99 -9.99 6.41 -20.33
CA ASN A 99 -10.86 7.32 -19.58
C ASN A 99 -12.01 7.85 -20.46
N ALA A 100 -12.86 8.73 -19.91
CA ALA A 100 -14.01 9.28 -20.62
C ALA A 100 -13.65 10.09 -21.88
N ALA A 101 -12.45 10.69 -21.93
CA ALA A 101 -11.89 11.32 -23.12
C ALA A 101 -11.17 10.37 -24.10
N GLY A 102 -11.10 9.07 -23.80
CA GLY A 102 -10.42 8.07 -24.63
C GLY A 102 -8.89 8.01 -24.44
N ASN A 103 -8.34 8.74 -23.48
CA ASN A 103 -6.93 8.67 -23.11
C ASN A 103 -6.65 7.42 -22.27
N LEU A 104 -5.53 6.75 -22.52
CA LEU A 104 -5.11 5.61 -21.72
C LEU A 104 -4.47 6.09 -20.40
N VAL A 105 -5.05 5.70 -19.28
CA VAL A 105 -4.59 6.08 -17.92
C VAL A 105 -4.28 4.84 -17.08
N THR A 106 -3.40 4.99 -16.11
CA THR A 106 -2.99 3.92 -15.20
C THR A 106 -3.66 4.07 -13.83
N TRP A 107 -4.41 3.05 -13.40
CA TRP A 107 -5.16 3.05 -12.13
C TRP A 107 -4.45 2.28 -11.01
N GLY A 108 -3.17 1.94 -11.18
CA GLY A 108 -2.45 1.13 -10.19
C GLY A 108 -2.97 -0.30 -10.08
N GLN A 109 -3.27 -0.91 -11.23
CA GLN A 109 -3.70 -2.30 -11.34
C GLN A 109 -2.81 -3.05 -12.33
N GLY A 110 -2.65 -4.36 -12.11
CA GLY A 110 -1.91 -5.23 -13.01
C GLY A 110 -0.41 -4.95 -13.07
N GLY A 111 0.31 -5.78 -13.82
CA GLY A 111 1.75 -5.63 -13.98
C GLY A 111 2.51 -5.54 -12.64
N ILE A 112 3.42 -4.56 -12.52
CA ILE A 112 4.15 -4.31 -11.27
C ILE A 112 3.26 -3.75 -10.15
N PHE A 113 2.10 -3.17 -10.46
CA PHE A 113 1.16 -2.67 -9.46
C PHE A 113 0.31 -3.76 -8.81
N HIS A 114 0.49 -5.02 -9.22
CA HIS A 114 -0.12 -6.16 -8.58
C HIS A 114 0.85 -6.89 -7.64
N CYS A 115 0.45 -7.10 -6.39
CA CYS A 115 1.15 -7.99 -5.47
C CYS A 115 0.46 -9.38 -5.48
N PRO A 116 1.18 -10.49 -5.78
CA PRO A 116 0.60 -11.83 -5.79
C PRO A 116 0.03 -12.35 -4.45
N SER A 117 0.34 -11.68 -3.33
CA SER A 117 -0.28 -11.96 -2.03
C SER A 117 -1.48 -11.05 -1.73
N PHE A 118 -1.83 -10.13 -2.61
CA PHE A 118 -3.03 -9.31 -2.47
C PHE A 118 -4.29 -10.18 -2.69
N PRO A 119 -5.32 -10.08 -1.83
CA PRO A 119 -6.49 -10.98 -1.84
C PRO A 119 -7.37 -10.90 -3.10
N SER A 120 -7.32 -9.78 -3.83
CA SER A 120 -8.12 -9.53 -5.03
C SER A 120 -7.32 -8.79 -6.11
N ASN A 121 -7.91 -8.67 -7.30
CA ASN A 121 -7.35 -7.84 -8.38
C ASN A 121 -7.95 -6.43 -8.33
N GLN A 122 -7.84 -5.76 -7.18
CA GLN A 122 -8.25 -4.37 -6.97
C GLN A 122 -7.13 -3.41 -7.42
N SER A 123 -7.51 -2.23 -7.90
CA SER A 123 -6.61 -1.09 -8.13
C SER A 123 -6.05 -0.52 -6.82
N GLY A 124 -4.99 0.30 -6.89
CA GLY A 124 -4.47 1.02 -5.72
C GLY A 124 -3.92 0.10 -4.63
N GLN A 125 -3.30 -1.03 -5.01
CA GLN A 125 -2.70 -1.97 -4.06
C GLN A 125 -1.50 -1.36 -3.31
N TYR A 126 -0.84 -0.40 -3.97
CA TYR A 126 0.19 0.45 -3.41
C TYR A 126 -0.38 1.85 -3.27
N GLY A 127 -0.22 2.46 -2.10
CA GLY A 127 -0.64 3.84 -1.86
C GLY A 127 0.54 4.76 -1.72
N ILE A 128 0.41 5.99 -2.21
CA ILE A 128 1.35 7.08 -1.94
C ILE A 128 0.93 7.86 -0.68
N ASN A 129 1.88 8.50 0.00
CA ASN A 129 1.65 9.28 1.22
C ASN A 129 0.83 10.55 0.89
N ASN A 130 -0.38 10.68 1.43
CA ASN A 130 -1.26 11.82 1.09
C ASN A 130 -0.78 13.19 1.60
N SER A 131 0.07 13.27 2.64
CA SER A 131 0.65 14.56 3.06
C SER A 131 1.82 14.99 2.18
N ILE A 132 2.46 14.06 1.46
CA ILE A 132 3.55 14.36 0.52
C ILE A 132 2.96 14.64 -0.88
N SER A 133 2.01 13.82 -1.28
CA SER A 133 1.39 13.80 -2.60
C SER A 133 -0.06 14.29 -2.51
N ASN A 134 -0.27 15.48 -1.96
CA ASN A 134 -1.60 16.00 -1.68
C ASN A 134 -2.49 16.04 -2.94
N ASP A 135 -3.78 15.91 -2.67
CA ASP A 135 -4.81 15.67 -3.63
C ASP A 135 -5.29 16.93 -4.35
N GLY A 136 -5.39 16.82 -5.67
CA GLY A 136 -6.03 17.80 -6.54
C GLY A 136 -7.57 17.65 -6.63
N TRP A 137 -8.18 16.74 -5.86
CA TRP A 137 -9.59 16.30 -5.99
C TRP A 137 -10.66 17.31 -5.65
N CYS A 138 -10.36 18.37 -4.90
CA CYS A 138 -11.40 19.07 -4.17
C CYS A 138 -11.82 20.37 -4.87
N PRO A 139 -13.09 20.53 -5.33
CA PRO A 139 -13.62 21.80 -5.83
C PRO A 139 -13.60 22.92 -4.78
N TRP A 140 -13.45 22.57 -3.50
CA TRP A 140 -13.38 23.48 -2.36
C TRP A 140 -11.94 23.76 -1.92
N ASN A 141 -10.95 23.03 -2.45
CA ASN A 141 -9.54 23.33 -2.25
C ASN A 141 -9.05 24.10 -3.50
N PRO A 142 -8.94 25.43 -3.44
CA PRO A 142 -8.45 26.19 -4.59
C PRO A 142 -7.08 25.65 -5.01
N PRO A 143 -6.72 25.69 -6.32
CA PRO A 143 -5.43 25.21 -6.83
C PRO A 143 -4.21 25.80 -6.10
N SER A 144 -4.38 26.94 -5.42
CA SER A 144 -3.37 27.57 -4.56
C SER A 144 -3.03 26.80 -3.27
N ASN A 145 -3.84 25.82 -2.88
CA ASN A 145 -3.70 25.02 -1.66
C ASN A 145 -3.28 23.56 -1.95
N VAL A 146 -3.11 23.20 -3.22
CA VAL A 146 -2.51 21.90 -3.60
C VAL A 146 -1.00 22.07 -3.50
N HIS A 147 -0.45 21.63 -2.38
CA HIS A 147 0.98 21.57 -2.17
C HIS A 147 1.39 20.11 -2.18
N VAL A 148 2.15 19.74 -3.22
CA VAL A 148 2.96 18.53 -3.20
C VAL A 148 4.31 18.90 -2.60
N ALA A 149 4.89 18.02 -1.79
CA ALA A 149 6.20 18.25 -1.23
C ALA A 149 7.28 18.16 -2.33
N THR A 150 8.39 18.86 -2.11
CA THR A 150 9.63 18.58 -2.82
C THR A 150 10.52 17.71 -1.95
N GLU A 151 11.39 16.90 -2.56
CA GLU A 151 12.35 16.07 -1.82
C GLU A 151 13.22 16.93 -0.88
N ALA A 152 13.65 18.10 -1.34
CA ALA A 152 14.43 19.05 -0.56
C ALA A 152 13.67 19.63 0.66
N ALA A 153 12.34 19.61 0.65
CA ALA A 153 11.54 20.05 1.80
C ALA A 153 11.48 18.99 2.92
N LEU A 154 11.74 17.72 2.60
CA LEU A 154 11.67 16.62 3.55
C LEU A 154 12.93 16.59 4.44
N PRO A 155 12.78 16.59 5.78
CA PRO A 155 13.93 16.60 6.69
C PRO A 155 14.65 15.26 6.72
N THR A 156 13.95 14.15 6.48
CA THR A 156 14.47 12.79 6.63
C THR A 156 13.98 11.84 5.53
N PRO A 157 14.30 12.09 4.24
CA PRO A 157 13.77 11.30 3.13
C PRO A 157 14.12 9.80 3.22
N ALA A 158 15.28 9.46 3.76
CA ALA A 158 15.69 8.07 3.95
C ALA A 158 14.92 7.33 5.07
N SER A 159 14.07 8.00 5.83
CA SER A 159 13.24 7.39 6.88
C SER A 159 11.75 7.66 6.70
N THR A 160 11.39 8.66 5.90
CA THR A 160 10.01 8.96 5.52
C THR A 160 9.54 8.01 4.41
N ILE A 161 8.41 7.34 4.65
CA ILE A 161 7.75 6.42 3.72
C ILE A 161 6.93 7.24 2.75
N VAL A 162 7.19 7.05 1.45
CA VAL A 162 6.40 7.64 0.38
C VAL A 162 5.37 6.69 -0.17
N ILE A 163 5.67 5.39 -0.28
CA ILE A 163 4.73 4.39 -0.80
C ILE A 163 4.64 3.21 0.17
N ALA A 164 3.43 2.72 0.41
CA ALA A 164 3.19 1.53 1.20
C ALA A 164 2.27 0.54 0.48
N GLU A 165 2.49 -0.75 0.69
CA GLU A 165 1.49 -1.77 0.38
C GLU A 165 0.27 -1.60 1.28
N LYS A 166 -0.92 -1.55 0.68
CA LYS A 166 -2.17 -1.30 1.40
C LYS A 166 -3.06 -2.51 1.54
N GLY A 167 -4.04 -2.38 2.43
CA GLY A 167 -5.17 -3.28 2.54
C GLY A 167 -6.15 -3.15 1.38
N GLN A 168 -7.05 -4.12 1.31
CA GLN A 168 -8.22 -4.08 0.45
C GLN A 168 -9.37 -3.34 1.16
N ASN A 169 -10.24 -2.68 0.40
CA ASN A 169 -11.55 -2.19 0.87
C ASN A 169 -12.71 -2.96 0.20
N ASP A 170 -13.95 -2.68 0.59
CA ASP A 170 -15.14 -3.37 0.07
C ASP A 170 -15.61 -2.89 -1.33
N ALA A 171 -14.93 -1.90 -1.91
CA ALA A 171 -15.25 -1.36 -3.23
C ALA A 171 -14.56 -2.15 -4.36
N PRO A 172 -15.02 -2.10 -5.61
CA PRO A 172 -14.31 -2.68 -6.75
C PRO A 172 -13.00 -1.92 -7.09
N TRP A 173 -12.74 -0.78 -6.45
CA TRP A 173 -11.57 0.08 -6.62
C TRP A 173 -10.91 0.37 -5.27
N GLY A 174 -9.58 0.55 -5.25
CA GLY A 174 -8.82 0.94 -4.06
C GLY A 174 -8.39 2.40 -4.11
N PHE A 175 -8.16 3.00 -2.93
CA PHE A 175 -7.55 4.33 -2.85
C PHE A 175 -6.12 4.31 -3.40
N ALA A 176 -5.69 5.37 -4.09
CA ALA A 176 -4.32 5.49 -4.57
C ALA A 176 -3.34 5.99 -3.48
N VAL A 177 -3.83 6.28 -2.27
CA VAL A 177 -3.04 6.77 -1.13
C VAL A 177 -3.11 5.87 0.07
N PHE A 178 -2.15 6.03 0.99
CA PHE A 178 -2.36 5.69 2.39
C PHE A 178 -2.52 6.99 3.19
N ASP A 179 -3.32 6.92 4.26
CA ASP A 179 -3.55 8.06 5.13
C ASP A 179 -2.30 8.34 5.97
N SER A 180 -1.90 9.59 6.08
CA SER A 180 -0.75 10.05 6.86
C SER A 180 -1.14 11.02 7.98
N ALA A 181 -2.44 11.30 8.13
CA ALA A 181 -2.93 12.21 9.16
C ALA A 181 -2.72 11.62 10.56
N GLU A 182 -2.28 12.45 11.51
CA GLU A 182 -1.92 12.03 12.86
C GLU A 182 -3.02 11.24 13.57
N TRP A 183 -4.25 11.76 13.55
CA TRP A 183 -5.42 11.13 14.16
C TRP A 183 -5.71 9.72 13.64
N ALA A 184 -5.26 9.40 12.42
CA ALA A 184 -5.46 8.09 11.81
C ALA A 184 -4.45 7.06 12.34
N TRP A 185 -3.33 7.51 12.91
CA TRP A 185 -2.22 6.67 13.41
C TRP A 185 -2.08 6.66 14.93
N THR A 186 -2.74 7.57 15.65
CA THR A 186 -2.64 7.70 17.11
C THR A 186 -4.02 7.62 17.76
N ASP A 187 -4.15 6.89 18.87
CA ASP A 187 -5.37 6.87 19.67
C ASP A 187 -5.55 8.20 20.46
N TYR A 188 -6.82 8.59 20.65
CA TYR A 188 -7.38 9.76 21.34
C TYR A 188 -6.41 10.78 21.98
N VAL A 189 -6.46 12.02 21.49
CA VAL A 189 -5.72 13.16 22.09
C VAL A 189 -6.39 13.63 23.37
N ALA A 190 -5.70 13.52 24.51
CA ALA A 190 -6.16 14.11 25.76
C ALA A 190 -6.19 15.65 25.66
N PRO A 191 -7.32 16.32 25.98
CA PRO A 191 -7.43 17.76 25.87
C PRO A 191 -6.52 18.47 26.88
N VAL A 192 -5.66 19.36 26.40
CA VAL A 192 -4.94 20.30 27.28
C VAL A 192 -5.88 21.47 27.58
N ASN A 193 -6.20 21.68 28.86
CA ASN A 193 -7.06 22.78 29.35
C ASN A 193 -8.51 22.80 28.80
N GLY A 194 -9.12 21.63 28.58
CA GLY A 194 -10.53 21.55 28.16
C GLY A 194 -10.81 22.04 26.73
N VAL A 195 -9.75 22.35 25.97
CA VAL A 195 -9.81 22.51 24.52
C VAL A 195 -9.34 21.18 23.93
N PRO A 196 -10.12 20.52 23.06
CA PRO A 196 -9.62 19.39 22.27
C PRO A 196 -8.47 19.91 21.40
N THR A 197 -7.23 19.75 21.85
CA THR A 197 -6.06 20.11 21.06
C THR A 197 -5.70 18.91 20.23
N HIS A 198 -5.75 19.03 18.90
CA HIS A 198 -5.18 18.03 17.98
C HIS A 198 -3.64 17.91 18.13
N ASN A 199 -3.01 18.82 18.89
CA ASN A 199 -1.56 18.97 19.06
C ASN A 199 -1.14 18.93 20.55
N GLY A 200 -1.76 18.07 21.37
CA GLY A 200 -1.36 17.86 22.76
C GLY A 200 -0.05 17.04 22.87
N PRO A 201 0.69 17.06 24.00
CA PRO A 201 1.82 16.16 24.19
C PRO A 201 1.33 14.70 24.20
N HIS A 202 1.74 13.94 23.18
CA HIS A 202 1.44 12.51 23.03
C HIS A 202 2.22 11.73 24.09
N TYR A 203 1.51 11.16 25.06
CA TYR A 203 2.09 10.31 26.12
C TYR A 203 1.83 8.83 25.90
N ASP A 204 1.41 8.40 24.70
CA ASP A 204 1.18 6.98 24.46
C ASP A 204 2.44 6.28 23.92
N LEU A 205 2.88 5.30 24.71
CA LEU A 205 4.01 4.41 24.50
C LEU A 205 3.60 3.12 23.78
N ASP A 206 2.33 2.94 23.40
CA ASP A 206 1.88 1.82 22.57
C ASP A 206 1.83 2.20 21.09
N GLN A 207 3.01 2.18 20.46
CA GLN A 207 3.25 2.55 19.05
C GLN A 207 2.76 1.49 18.03
N SER A 208 1.76 0.70 18.38
CA SER A 208 1.33 -0.45 17.59
C SER A 208 -0.19 -0.57 17.46
N MET A 209 -0.88 0.49 17.06
CA MET A 209 -2.30 0.38 16.67
C MET A 209 -2.46 -0.72 15.60
N ASN A 210 -3.12 -1.80 16.00
CA ASN A 210 -3.38 -3.02 15.25
C ASN A 210 -4.47 -2.80 14.18
N HIS A 211 -4.21 -2.00 13.15
CA HIS A 211 -5.11 -1.99 11.98
C HIS A 211 -4.68 -3.13 11.03
N ASP A 212 -4.98 -4.37 11.43
CA ASP A 212 -4.43 -5.60 10.85
C ASP A 212 -5.27 -6.24 9.73
N CYS A 213 -6.09 -5.44 9.03
CA CYS A 213 -7.11 -5.98 8.16
C CYS A 213 -6.73 -6.09 6.67
N ASP A 214 -6.41 -7.31 6.23
CA ASP A 214 -6.94 -7.78 4.94
C ASP A 214 -8.41 -8.17 5.22
N TYR A 215 -9.36 -7.23 5.09
CA TYR A 215 -10.70 -7.38 5.68
C TYR A 215 -11.56 -8.47 4.98
N THR A 216 -12.42 -9.13 5.76
CA THR A 216 -13.16 -10.34 5.33
C THR A 216 -14.66 -10.34 5.66
N ASN A 217 -15.17 -9.33 6.35
CA ASN A 217 -16.57 -9.28 6.83
C ASN A 217 -17.26 -7.93 6.55
N THR A 218 -16.99 -7.35 5.37
CA THR A 218 -17.90 -6.45 4.65
C THR A 218 -18.35 -5.16 5.37
N ASN A 219 -17.56 -4.63 6.30
CA ASN A 219 -17.88 -3.40 7.05
C ASN A 219 -16.72 -2.39 7.02
N GLY A 220 -15.97 -2.33 5.92
CA GLY A 220 -14.85 -1.39 5.73
C GLY A 220 -15.13 -0.50 4.53
N SER A 221 -15.80 0.62 4.79
CA SER A 221 -16.27 1.54 3.77
C SER A 221 -15.15 2.16 2.93
N GLY A 222 -15.53 2.82 1.83
CA GLY A 222 -14.69 3.80 1.14
C GLY A 222 -14.53 5.07 1.97
N THR A 223 -14.08 4.95 3.22
CA THR A 223 -13.88 6.02 4.20
C THR A 223 -12.41 6.20 4.55
N TRP A 224 -12.12 7.44 4.89
CA TRP A 224 -10.89 7.90 5.53
C TRP A 224 -10.86 7.38 6.96
N ASP A 225 -10.12 6.28 7.19
CA ASP A 225 -9.97 5.49 8.44
C ASP A 225 -9.97 3.97 8.16
N GLY A 226 -10.42 3.57 6.96
CA GLY A 226 -10.61 2.17 6.60
C GLY A 226 -9.33 1.40 6.29
N CYS A 227 -9.44 0.07 6.38
CA CYS A 227 -8.39 -0.91 6.07
C CYS A 227 -7.68 -0.70 4.72
N GLY A 228 -8.37 -0.11 3.73
CA GLY A 228 -7.83 0.16 2.41
C GLY A 228 -6.84 1.32 2.33
N LEU A 229 -6.67 2.10 3.40
CA LEU A 229 -5.81 3.29 3.47
C LEU A 229 -4.60 3.12 4.38
N PHE A 230 -4.35 1.93 4.94
CA PHE A 230 -3.23 1.69 5.85
C PHE A 230 -2.26 0.62 5.35
N PRO A 231 -0.97 0.67 5.76
CA PRO A 231 0.01 -0.35 5.42
C PRO A 231 -0.36 -1.76 5.88
N ARG A 232 0.05 -2.78 5.11
CA ARG A 232 -0.57 -4.11 5.19
C ARG A 232 0.41 -5.27 5.29
N TYR A 233 0.50 -5.83 6.50
CA TYR A 233 1.54 -6.79 6.93
C TYR A 233 1.36 -8.24 6.42
N ARG A 234 1.01 -8.42 5.15
CA ARG A 234 0.63 -9.72 4.56
C ARG A 234 1.79 -10.72 4.41
N HIS A 235 3.03 -10.25 4.36
CA HIS A 235 4.20 -11.09 4.08
C HIS A 235 4.84 -11.63 5.36
N THR A 236 4.12 -12.47 6.11
CA THR A 236 4.60 -12.99 7.41
C THR A 236 4.87 -11.87 8.42
N ASN A 237 3.85 -11.05 8.76
CA ASN A 237 3.97 -9.88 9.63
C ASN A 237 4.92 -8.79 9.11
N THR A 238 5.12 -8.72 7.78
CA THR A 238 5.86 -7.64 7.15
C THR A 238 5.05 -6.98 6.04
N THR A 239 5.24 -5.67 5.88
CA THR A 239 4.69 -4.84 4.80
C THR A 239 5.85 -4.31 3.97
N ASN A 240 5.73 -4.30 2.65
CA ASN A 240 6.72 -3.62 1.82
C ASN A 240 6.38 -2.13 1.76
N VAL A 241 7.42 -1.30 1.84
CA VAL A 241 7.34 0.15 1.73
C VAL A 241 8.48 0.66 0.86
N ALA A 242 8.29 1.81 0.22
CA ALA A 242 9.33 2.62 -0.38
C ALA A 242 9.47 3.94 0.37
N PHE A 243 10.70 4.39 0.54
CA PHE A 243 11.06 5.64 1.18
C PHE A 243 11.26 6.74 0.14
N CYS A 244 11.25 7.99 0.60
CA CYS A 244 11.37 9.18 -0.24
C CYS A 244 12.68 9.19 -1.06
N ASP A 245 13.76 8.62 -0.54
CA ASP A 245 15.02 8.46 -1.27
C ASP A 245 15.03 7.34 -2.34
N GLY A 246 13.88 6.64 -2.51
CA GLY A 246 13.66 5.60 -3.51
C GLY A 246 14.02 4.18 -3.07
N HIS A 247 14.61 3.96 -1.90
CA HIS A 247 14.87 2.58 -1.45
C HIS A 247 13.59 1.91 -0.96
N ALA A 248 13.52 0.58 -1.10
CA ALA A 248 12.39 -0.22 -0.64
C ALA A 248 12.82 -1.24 0.41
N LYS A 249 11.96 -1.46 1.40
CA LYS A 249 12.24 -2.36 2.53
C LYS A 249 10.96 -3.06 2.99
N ALA A 250 11.11 -4.30 3.45
CA ALA A 250 10.08 -4.97 4.22
C ALA A 250 10.19 -4.55 5.70
N MET A 251 9.13 -3.96 6.25
CA MET A 251 9.03 -3.52 7.64
C MET A 251 8.13 -4.45 8.44
N THR A 252 8.55 -4.83 9.66
CA THR A 252 7.80 -5.73 10.55
C THR A 252 6.65 -5.02 11.26
N ARG A 253 5.63 -5.75 11.74
CA ARG A 253 4.58 -5.21 12.64
C ARG A 253 5.20 -4.30 13.70
N GLY A 254 4.61 -3.12 13.87
CA GLY A 254 4.95 -2.20 14.94
C GLY A 254 6.31 -1.53 14.78
N SER A 255 6.96 -1.67 13.61
CA SER A 255 8.22 -0.96 13.32
C SER A 255 8.01 0.38 12.60
N ILE A 256 6.81 0.63 12.07
CA ILE A 256 6.45 1.92 11.47
C ILE A 256 6.01 2.85 12.60
N ASN A 257 6.73 3.94 12.79
CA ASN A 257 6.37 5.00 13.72
C ASN A 257 5.84 6.20 12.92
N TRP A 258 4.67 6.73 13.29
CA TRP A 258 4.05 7.83 12.55
C TRP A 258 4.98 9.05 12.43
N TYR A 259 5.53 9.53 13.54
CA TYR A 259 6.35 10.75 13.56
C TYR A 259 7.63 10.61 12.72
N TYR A 260 8.29 9.45 12.76
CA TYR A 260 9.55 9.23 12.05
C TYR A 260 9.39 8.75 10.61
N ASN A 261 8.33 7.99 10.33
CA ASN A 261 8.17 7.29 9.07
C ASN A 261 7.04 7.81 8.20
N ILE A 262 6.05 8.51 8.74
CA ILE A 262 4.85 8.89 8.00
C ILE A 262 4.75 10.41 7.88
N TYR A 263 4.98 11.12 8.98
CA TYR A 263 4.93 12.57 9.04
C TYR A 263 6.09 13.17 8.20
N PRO A 264 5.78 14.01 7.19
CA PRO A 264 6.81 14.61 6.34
C PRO A 264 7.57 15.76 7.01
N GLY A 265 7.21 16.17 8.23
CA GLY A 265 7.79 17.33 8.90
C GLY A 265 6.98 18.62 8.69
N PRO A 266 7.45 19.77 9.21
CA PRO A 266 6.81 21.08 9.06
C PRO A 266 7.09 21.68 7.67
N THR A 267 6.85 20.90 6.62
CA THR A 267 7.20 21.21 5.22
C THR A 267 6.43 22.39 4.63
N GLY A 268 5.57 23.07 5.39
CA GLY A 268 4.51 23.93 4.84
C GLY A 268 3.45 23.14 4.06
N VAL A 269 3.66 21.83 3.89
CA VAL A 269 2.77 20.83 3.31
C VAL A 269 2.28 19.96 4.46
N GLY A 270 1.67 20.60 5.47
CA GLY A 270 0.91 19.85 6.47
C GLY A 270 -0.34 19.30 5.81
N PRO A 271 -0.92 18.20 6.33
CA PRO A 271 -2.30 17.88 5.98
C PRO A 271 -3.10 19.15 6.25
N THR A 272 -3.71 19.74 5.22
CA THR A 272 -4.80 20.68 5.45
C THR A 272 -5.79 19.89 6.28
N ILE A 273 -5.77 20.19 7.58
CA ILE A 273 -6.73 19.75 8.57
C ILE A 273 -8.07 19.99 7.89
N TYR A 274 -8.71 18.92 7.42
CA TYR A 274 -10.12 18.98 7.10
C TYR A 274 -10.76 19.29 8.46
N GLU A 275 -10.99 20.57 8.74
CA GLU A 275 -11.92 20.98 9.78
C GLU A 275 -13.27 20.34 9.37
N PRO A 276 -13.79 19.37 10.13
CA PRO A 276 -15.14 18.90 9.87
C PRO A 276 -16.09 20.05 10.20
N TYR A 277 -16.81 20.54 9.18
CA TYR A 277 -18.03 21.30 9.41
C TYR A 277 -19.08 20.43 10.11
#